data_AF-A0ABD2EQ46-F1
#
_entry.id   AF-A0ABD2EQ46-F1
#
_cell.length_a   1.000
_cell.length_b   1.000
_cell.length_c   1.000
_cell.angle_alpha   90.00
_cell.angle_beta   90.00
_cell.angle_gamma   90.00
#
_symmetry.space_group_name_H-M   'P 1'
#
loop_
_entity.id
_entity.type
_entity.pdbx_description
1 polymer ?
#
loop_
_entity_poly.entity_id
_entity_poly.type
_entity_poly.pdbx_seq_one_letter_code
_entity_poly.pdbx_strand_id
1 'polypeptide(L)'
;MKLVHVFLLLLCFYLSFCKATLTSDTSQEDLVEKKCLAKKYTHLSCNKVFCQPWQKCIDGTCVCKLPYQCPKNGTAVCATNGRSYPTYCQLKSWECLHPGTKFLNNGTCTAEGKFSVSLYGNTNSEGIVEVKLVDQDTKMFICGRSWSVMEANVACLDLGFQQGALDTKRRFNFPEDPYINSTECLHVHCRGLETSLAECTFTKRRTTGYQGLAGVACYTQNTDLSAYESFQCVNGKYISQTKACDGVNDCGDQSDELCCKGCQGDSFLCKSGVCIPSQYKCNGEVDCISGDDEVGCEGFAPTAEEETEILTADMNAERKRIKSLLPKLSCGVKNSAHIRRKRVVGGKPAHVGDFPWQVGIKEAEGITCGGIYIGGCWILTAAHCVRVSKTHRYQIWTSFVDWLRPNRGIKVEWVNRIIIHEKYNASTYQNDIALIEMKGYPTERDCELPKSIPACVPWSPYLFQPNDRCIVSGWGREKGNQKVFSLKWGEVNLISNCSKFYPNRFYEKEMECA
;
A
#
# COMPACT_ATOMS: atom_id res chain seq x y z
N MET A 1 -77.76 -8.29 -15.63
CA MET A 1 -76.81 -8.08 -14.50
C MET A 1 -75.55 -8.94 -14.64
N LYS A 2 -74.85 -8.85 -15.77
CA LYS A 2 -73.49 -9.39 -15.98
C LYS A 2 -72.79 -8.48 -16.99
N LEU A 3 -72.40 -7.29 -16.56
CA LEU A 3 -71.51 -6.40 -17.32
C LEU A 3 -70.76 -5.38 -16.45
N VAL A 4 -71.12 -5.24 -15.15
CA VAL A 4 -70.49 -4.28 -14.22
C VAL A 4 -69.39 -4.93 -13.35
N HIS A 5 -69.28 -6.25 -13.29
CA HIS A 5 -68.21 -6.95 -12.56
C HIS A 5 -66.96 -7.27 -13.38
N VAL A 6 -66.99 -7.12 -14.71
CA VAL A 6 -65.79 -7.29 -15.55
C VAL A 6 -65.01 -5.98 -15.67
N PHE A 7 -65.68 -4.82 -15.57
CA PHE A 7 -65.00 -3.53 -15.63
C PHE A 7 -64.23 -3.15 -14.35
N LEU A 8 -64.62 -3.65 -13.17
CA LEU A 8 -63.90 -3.38 -11.92
C LEU A 8 -62.65 -4.25 -11.71
N LEU A 9 -62.56 -5.41 -12.36
CA LEU A 9 -61.36 -6.27 -12.31
C LEU A 9 -60.29 -5.87 -13.35
N LEU A 10 -60.68 -5.19 -14.42
CA LEU A 10 -59.74 -4.65 -15.41
C LEU A 10 -59.13 -3.30 -14.99
N LEU A 11 -59.76 -2.54 -14.10
CA LEU A 11 -59.21 -1.28 -13.56
C LEU A 11 -58.19 -1.48 -12.42
N CYS A 12 -58.21 -2.62 -11.72
CA CYS A 12 -57.15 -2.96 -10.74
C CYS A 12 -55.87 -3.50 -11.38
N PHE A 13 -55.92 -3.97 -12.63
CA PHE A 13 -54.71 -4.38 -13.37
C PHE A 13 -53.99 -3.21 -14.06
N TYR A 14 -54.68 -2.10 -14.34
CA TYR A 14 -54.09 -0.90 -14.93
C TYR A 14 -53.50 0.10 -13.93
N LEU A 15 -53.74 -0.07 -12.62
CA LEU A 15 -53.15 0.77 -11.56
C LEU A 15 -51.96 0.11 -10.83
N SER A 16 -51.61 -1.15 -11.16
CA SER A 16 -50.44 -1.86 -10.62
C SER A 16 -49.26 -1.99 -11.60
N PHE A 17 -49.35 -1.39 -12.79
CA PHE A 17 -48.27 -1.39 -13.80
C PHE A 17 -47.79 0.02 -14.15
N CYS A 18 -47.57 0.84 -13.13
CA CYS A 18 -46.77 2.05 -13.24
C CYS A 18 -45.69 2.06 -12.14
N LYS A 19 -44.79 1.08 -12.20
CA LYS A 19 -43.53 1.08 -11.44
C LYS A 19 -42.50 0.14 -12.07
N ALA A 20 -42.20 0.37 -13.34
CA ALA A 20 -40.97 -0.13 -13.95
C ALA A 20 -40.71 0.66 -15.24
N THR A 21 -39.46 1.05 -15.42
CA THR A 21 -38.82 1.74 -16.57
C THR A 21 -38.87 3.27 -16.57
N LEU A 22 -37.66 3.84 -16.68
CA LEU A 22 -37.20 5.23 -16.49
C LEU A 22 -37.23 5.70 -15.01
N THR A 23 -36.12 5.86 -14.31
CA THR A 23 -34.72 6.11 -14.67
C THR A 23 -33.80 5.32 -13.75
N SER A 24 -32.75 4.76 -14.35
CA SER A 24 -31.50 4.43 -13.68
C SER A 24 -30.96 5.73 -13.07
N ASP A 25 -31.32 5.99 -11.82
CA ASP A 25 -30.57 6.88 -10.95
C ASP A 25 -29.92 5.99 -9.90
N THR A 26 -29.05 5.08 -10.35
CA THR A 26 -27.96 4.64 -9.49
C THR A 26 -27.18 5.91 -9.22
N SER A 27 -27.45 6.54 -8.08
CA SER A 27 -26.55 7.53 -7.50
C SER A 27 -25.16 6.93 -7.63
N GLN A 28 -24.35 7.48 -8.52
CA GLN A 28 -22.97 7.08 -8.74
C GLN A 28 -22.33 7.03 -7.36
N GLU A 29 -22.11 5.82 -6.83
CA GLU A 29 -21.67 5.67 -5.45
C GLU A 29 -20.37 6.46 -5.33
N ASP A 30 -20.29 7.37 -4.35
CA ASP A 30 -19.09 8.15 -4.08
C ASP A 30 -18.03 7.19 -3.54
N LEU A 31 -17.35 6.50 -4.46
CA LEU A 31 -16.30 5.51 -4.23
C LEU A 31 -15.11 6.12 -3.50
N VAL A 32 -15.00 7.45 -3.48
CA VAL A 32 -13.88 8.17 -2.89
C VAL A 32 -14.18 8.58 -1.45
N GLU A 33 -13.16 8.53 -0.58
CA GLU A 33 -13.26 8.99 0.80
C GLU A 33 -12.80 10.45 0.96
N LYS A 34 -13.74 11.37 1.15
CA LYS A 34 -13.48 12.81 1.30
C LYS A 34 -12.48 13.17 2.42
N LYS A 35 -12.52 12.48 3.56
CA LYS A 35 -11.56 12.70 4.67
C LYS A 35 -10.13 12.34 4.26
N CYS A 36 -9.98 11.29 3.46
CA CYS A 36 -8.69 10.83 2.95
C CYS A 36 -8.13 11.80 1.91
N LEU A 37 -8.96 12.34 1.00
CA LEU A 37 -8.53 13.33 0.00
C LEU A 37 -7.90 14.58 0.61
N ALA A 38 -8.36 15.02 1.79
CA ALA A 38 -7.76 16.15 2.51
C ALA A 38 -6.29 15.90 2.92
N LYS A 39 -5.85 14.64 2.94
CA LYS A 39 -4.45 14.25 3.25
C LYS A 39 -3.54 14.27 2.02
N LYS A 40 -4.09 14.33 0.79
CA LYS A 40 -3.35 14.38 -0.47
C LYS A 40 -2.29 13.28 -0.57
N TYR A 41 -2.70 12.03 -0.35
CA TYR A 41 -1.78 10.90 -0.48
C TYR A 41 -1.34 10.69 -1.93
N THR A 42 -0.10 10.25 -2.09
CA THR A 42 0.54 9.90 -3.37
C THR A 42 1.34 8.62 -3.19
N HIS A 43 2.01 8.15 -4.25
CA HIS A 43 2.96 7.03 -4.20
C HIS A 43 4.11 7.21 -3.18
N LEU A 44 4.32 8.42 -2.65
CA LEU A 44 5.29 8.70 -1.59
C LEU A 44 4.69 8.60 -0.17
N SER A 45 3.42 8.25 -0.02
CA SER A 45 2.74 8.19 1.27
C SER A 45 2.80 6.78 1.87
N CYS A 46 3.75 6.52 2.78
CA CYS A 46 3.92 5.18 3.37
C CYS A 46 2.78 4.75 4.30
N ASN A 47 1.85 5.65 4.60
CA ASN A 47 0.58 5.31 5.25
C ASN A 47 -0.33 4.47 4.34
N LYS A 48 -0.19 4.56 3.01
CA LYS A 48 -1.09 3.88 2.06
C LYS A 48 -0.39 2.84 1.19
N VAL A 49 0.86 3.09 0.79
CA VAL A 49 1.62 2.21 -0.11
C VAL A 49 3.02 1.91 0.42
N PHE A 50 3.62 0.82 -0.03
CA PHE A 50 5.03 0.57 0.23
C PHE A 50 5.93 1.51 -0.57
N CYS A 51 6.96 2.05 0.09
CA CYS A 51 8.00 2.81 -0.60
C CYS A 51 8.77 1.96 -1.62
N GLN A 52 9.38 2.61 -2.61
CA GLN A 52 10.27 1.95 -3.55
C GLN A 52 11.55 1.43 -2.84
N PRO A 53 12.26 0.43 -3.41
CA PRO A 53 13.43 -0.17 -2.75
C PRO A 53 14.53 0.81 -2.36
N TRP A 54 14.73 1.84 -3.18
CA TRP A 54 15.68 2.94 -2.99
C TRP A 54 15.17 4.06 -2.07
N GLN A 55 14.01 3.87 -1.42
CA GLN A 55 13.41 4.80 -0.46
C GLN A 55 13.17 4.11 0.90
N LYS A 56 12.96 4.92 1.94
CA LYS A 56 12.59 4.50 3.30
C LYS A 56 11.44 5.36 3.83
N CYS A 57 10.57 4.77 4.65
CA CYS A 57 9.48 5.49 5.31
C CYS A 57 10.00 6.27 6.52
N ILE A 58 9.80 7.59 6.52
CA ILE A 58 10.09 8.52 7.63
C ILE A 58 8.90 9.47 7.73
N ASP A 59 8.30 9.59 8.92
CA ASP A 59 7.19 10.50 9.20
C ASP A 59 6.02 10.41 8.20
N GLY A 60 5.65 9.18 7.81
CA GLY A 60 4.56 8.94 6.86
C GLY A 60 4.92 9.21 5.39
N THR A 61 6.18 9.56 5.09
CA THR A 61 6.66 9.88 3.74
C THR A 61 7.81 8.97 3.31
N CYS A 62 7.83 8.58 2.04
CA CYS A 62 8.92 7.85 1.41
C CYS A 62 10.05 8.81 1.03
N VAL A 63 11.14 8.75 1.78
CA VAL A 63 12.33 9.57 1.59
C VAL A 63 13.44 8.74 0.94
N CYS A 64 14.24 9.36 0.08
CA CYS A 64 15.36 8.72 -0.59
C CYS A 64 16.35 8.09 0.41
N LYS A 65 16.79 6.86 0.13
CA LYS A 65 17.96 6.28 0.79
C LYS A 65 19.22 6.86 0.17
N LEU A 66 20.33 6.79 0.91
CA LEU A 66 21.65 7.04 0.33
C LEU A 66 22.08 5.81 -0.49
N PRO A 67 22.84 5.96 -1.59
CA PRO A 67 23.17 4.83 -2.46
C PRO A 67 23.84 3.65 -1.75
N TYR A 68 24.67 3.91 -0.75
CA TYR A 68 25.33 2.84 0.03
C TYR A 68 24.38 2.02 0.92
N GLN A 69 23.14 2.48 1.13
CA GLN A 69 22.11 1.76 1.88
C GLN A 69 21.34 0.75 1.01
N CYS A 70 21.56 0.78 -0.32
CA CYS A 70 21.00 -0.20 -1.23
C CYS A 70 21.72 -1.56 -1.10
N PRO A 71 21.02 -2.68 -1.39
CA PRO A 71 21.66 -3.97 -1.57
C PRO A 71 22.78 -3.90 -2.63
N LYS A 72 23.91 -4.55 -2.34
CA LYS A 72 25.09 -4.56 -3.22
C LYS A 72 25.03 -5.63 -4.33
N ASN A 73 24.07 -6.55 -4.25
CA ASN A 73 23.91 -7.63 -5.22
C ASN A 73 22.97 -7.20 -6.35
N GLY A 74 23.49 -6.97 -7.54
CA GLY A 74 22.74 -6.60 -8.74
C GLY A 74 23.65 -6.45 -9.95
N THR A 75 23.07 -6.06 -11.09
CA THR A 75 23.80 -5.78 -12.33
C THR A 75 24.13 -4.29 -12.47
N ALA A 76 25.24 -3.99 -13.13
CA ALA A 76 25.60 -2.60 -13.44
C ALA A 76 24.54 -1.96 -14.35
N VAL A 77 24.34 -0.65 -14.21
CA VAL A 77 23.40 0.14 -15.02
C VAL A 77 24.03 1.47 -15.42
N CYS A 78 23.52 2.08 -16.49
CA CYS A 78 23.97 3.38 -16.97
C CYS A 78 22.90 4.46 -16.76
N ALA A 79 23.36 5.68 -16.46
CA ALA A 79 22.52 6.88 -16.39
C ALA A 79 22.72 7.79 -17.61
N THR A 80 21.77 8.72 -17.82
CA THR A 80 21.79 9.71 -18.92
C THR A 80 23.00 10.64 -18.94
N ASN A 81 23.72 10.78 -17.82
CA ASN A 81 24.96 11.56 -17.74
C ASN A 81 26.23 10.77 -18.11
N GLY A 82 26.08 9.55 -18.65
CA GLY A 82 27.20 8.68 -19.04
C GLY A 82 27.91 8.02 -17.85
N ARG A 83 27.36 8.13 -16.63
CA ARG A 83 27.92 7.47 -15.44
C ARG A 83 27.33 6.09 -15.25
N SER A 84 28.21 5.10 -15.07
CA SER A 84 27.83 3.74 -14.68
C SER A 84 27.68 3.63 -13.16
N TYR A 85 26.64 2.92 -12.71
CA TYR A 85 26.37 2.60 -11.32
C TYR A 85 26.45 1.09 -11.09
N PRO A 86 26.97 0.63 -9.94
CA PRO A 86 27.08 -0.79 -9.62
C PRO A 86 25.75 -1.57 -9.64
N THR A 87 24.65 -0.95 -9.20
CA THR A 87 23.31 -1.57 -9.18
C THR A 87 22.22 -0.58 -9.54
N TYR A 88 21.09 -1.10 -10.03
CA TYR A 88 19.91 -0.29 -10.33
C TYR A 88 19.40 0.53 -9.13
N CYS A 89 19.40 -0.08 -7.92
CA CYS A 89 19.00 0.62 -6.70
C CYS A 89 19.85 1.87 -6.44
N GLN A 90 21.17 1.81 -6.68
CA GLN A 90 22.06 2.93 -6.45
C GLN A 90 21.81 4.08 -7.43
N LEU A 91 21.54 3.77 -8.70
CA LEU A 91 21.14 4.77 -9.70
C LEU A 91 19.84 5.45 -9.29
N LYS A 92 18.78 4.69 -8.99
CA LYS A 92 17.47 5.25 -8.60
C LYS A 92 17.51 5.99 -7.26
N SER A 93 18.36 5.54 -6.32
CA SER A 93 18.64 6.24 -5.06
C SER A 93 19.32 7.58 -5.31
N TRP A 94 20.31 7.62 -6.21
CA TRP A 94 20.97 8.85 -6.61
C TRP A 94 20.03 9.81 -7.33
N GLU A 95 19.22 9.31 -8.25
CA GLU A 95 18.21 10.08 -8.99
C GLU A 95 17.17 10.70 -8.04
N CYS A 96 16.73 9.96 -7.02
CA CYS A 96 15.82 10.45 -6.00
C CYS A 96 16.44 11.64 -5.23
N LEU A 97 17.74 11.59 -4.94
CA LEU A 97 18.48 12.67 -4.27
C LEU A 97 18.80 13.84 -5.20
N HIS A 98 19.03 13.57 -6.48
CA HIS A 98 19.46 14.53 -7.50
C HIS A 98 18.63 14.31 -8.78
N PRO A 99 17.44 14.94 -8.87
CA PRO A 99 16.56 14.80 -10.02
C PRO A 99 17.27 15.17 -11.34
N GLY A 100 17.01 14.39 -12.40
CA GLY A 100 17.55 14.59 -13.75
C GLY A 100 18.59 13.56 -14.20
N THR A 101 19.18 12.79 -13.28
CA THR A 101 20.05 11.64 -13.62
C THR A 101 19.20 10.39 -13.86
N LYS A 102 18.53 10.32 -15.01
CA LYS A 102 17.61 9.22 -15.33
C LYS A 102 18.35 7.95 -15.76
N PHE A 103 17.66 6.81 -15.72
CA PHE A 103 18.14 5.55 -16.29
C PHE A 103 18.29 5.66 -17.82
N LEU A 104 19.33 5.02 -18.38
CA LEU A 104 19.60 5.00 -19.83
C LEU A 104 19.54 3.58 -20.39
N ASN A 105 20.38 2.68 -19.88
CA ASN A 105 20.43 1.28 -20.32
C ASN A 105 20.92 0.36 -19.21
N ASN A 106 20.58 -0.93 -19.35
CA ASN A 106 21.14 -1.98 -18.52
C ASN A 106 22.59 -2.28 -18.94
N GLY A 107 23.45 -2.61 -17.97
CA GLY A 107 24.87 -2.80 -18.19
C GLY A 107 25.68 -1.51 -18.05
N THR A 108 26.93 -1.56 -18.52
CA THR A 108 27.83 -0.40 -18.50
C THR A 108 27.46 0.61 -19.58
N CYS A 109 27.81 1.87 -19.35
CA CYS A 109 27.59 2.92 -20.35
C CYS A 109 28.38 2.68 -21.63
N THR A 110 27.74 2.92 -22.77
CA THR A 110 28.38 2.94 -24.10
C THR A 110 28.67 4.39 -24.51
N ALA A 111 29.71 4.60 -25.32
CA ALA A 111 30.13 5.95 -25.72
C ALA A 111 29.14 6.64 -26.68
N GLU A 112 28.38 5.86 -27.45
CA GLU A 112 27.49 6.33 -28.52
C GLU A 112 25.99 6.11 -28.22
N GLY A 113 25.67 5.33 -27.19
CA GLY A 113 24.30 4.95 -26.87
C GLY A 113 23.45 6.14 -26.43
N LYS A 114 22.39 6.44 -27.20
CA LYS A 114 21.41 7.48 -26.86
C LYS A 114 20.00 6.92 -26.93
N PHE A 115 19.26 7.10 -25.84
CA PHE A 115 17.82 6.90 -25.79
C PHE A 115 17.11 8.24 -26.06
N SER A 116 16.08 8.24 -26.90
CA SER A 116 15.28 9.45 -27.12
C SER A 116 13.82 9.13 -27.40
N VAL A 117 12.93 9.92 -26.80
CA VAL A 117 11.49 9.91 -27.05
C VAL A 117 11.13 11.19 -27.82
N SER A 118 10.36 11.08 -28.89
CA SER A 118 9.85 12.23 -29.64
C SER A 118 8.39 12.02 -30.05
N LEU A 119 7.68 13.12 -30.31
CA LEU A 119 6.32 13.09 -30.85
C LEU A 119 6.35 13.45 -32.33
N TYR A 120 5.76 12.58 -33.15
CA TYR A 120 5.41 12.90 -34.52
C TYR A 120 4.05 13.58 -34.53
N GLY A 121 4.03 14.91 -34.71
CA GLY A 121 2.79 15.67 -34.78
C GLY A 121 2.97 17.18 -34.96
N ASN A 122 1.84 17.90 -34.94
CA ASN A 122 1.80 19.36 -35.20
C ASN A 122 2.15 20.21 -33.98
N THR A 123 2.04 19.66 -32.77
CA THR A 123 2.37 20.39 -31.52
C THR A 123 3.39 19.60 -30.70
N ASN A 124 4.08 20.29 -29.79
CA ASN A 124 5.09 19.66 -28.93
C ASN A 124 4.48 18.83 -27.78
N SER A 125 3.16 18.89 -27.60
CA SER A 125 2.44 18.22 -26.51
C SER A 125 1.52 17.11 -27.00
N GLU A 126 1.34 16.93 -28.31
CA GLU A 126 0.46 15.90 -28.85
C GLU A 126 0.99 15.30 -30.15
N GLY A 127 0.85 13.98 -30.30
CA GLY A 127 1.30 13.29 -31.50
C GLY A 127 1.43 11.78 -31.32
N ILE A 128 1.98 11.14 -32.34
CA ILE A 128 2.33 9.72 -32.32
C ILE A 128 3.70 9.55 -31.65
N VAL A 129 3.82 8.56 -30.76
CA VAL A 129 5.05 8.32 -30.01
C VAL A 129 6.09 7.60 -30.87
N GLU A 130 7.26 8.23 -31.00
CA GLU A 130 8.48 7.65 -31.58
C GLU A 130 9.53 7.42 -30.50
N VAL A 131 10.20 6.27 -30.53
CA VAL A 131 11.29 5.92 -29.62
C VAL A 131 12.53 5.49 -30.41
N LYS A 132 13.69 6.04 -30.02
CA LYS A 132 15.00 5.51 -30.41
C LYS A 132 15.59 4.77 -29.20
N LEU A 133 15.74 3.46 -29.34
CA LEU A 133 16.39 2.62 -28.32
C LEU A 133 17.91 2.81 -28.35
N VAL A 134 18.59 2.52 -27.24
CA VAL A 134 20.05 2.72 -27.11
C VAL A 134 20.84 1.87 -28.11
N ASP A 135 20.40 0.64 -28.35
CA ASP A 135 21.09 -0.34 -29.21
C ASP A 135 20.60 -0.30 -30.67
N GLN A 136 19.75 0.68 -31.04
CA GLN A 136 19.19 0.80 -32.39
C GLN A 136 19.35 2.21 -32.94
N ASP A 137 19.80 2.32 -34.19
CA ASP A 137 19.96 3.61 -34.85
C ASP A 137 18.67 4.18 -35.43
N THR A 138 17.69 3.33 -35.70
CA THR A 138 16.39 3.69 -36.29
C THR A 138 15.36 4.01 -35.21
N LYS A 139 14.61 5.10 -35.41
CA LYS A 139 13.41 5.35 -34.61
C LYS A 139 12.32 4.36 -34.99
N MET A 140 11.56 3.90 -34.00
CA MET A 140 10.40 3.02 -34.21
C MET A 140 9.18 3.58 -33.49
N PHE A 141 8.00 3.23 -34.01
CA PHE A 141 6.72 3.62 -33.42
C PHE A 141 6.25 2.62 -32.37
N ILE A 142 5.41 3.08 -31.45
CA ILE A 142 4.77 2.23 -30.43
C ILE A 142 3.42 1.70 -30.93
N CYS A 143 3.13 0.44 -30.62
CA CYS A 143 1.85 -0.20 -30.96
C CYS A 143 0.69 0.39 -30.12
N GLY A 144 -0.44 0.75 -30.75
CA GLY A 144 -1.58 1.34 -30.04
C GLY A 144 -2.37 0.38 -29.16
N ARG A 145 -2.41 -0.92 -29.48
CA ARG A 145 -3.25 -1.92 -28.75
C ARG A 145 -2.86 -2.11 -27.28
N SER A 146 -1.59 -1.94 -26.95
CA SER A 146 -1.03 -2.13 -25.62
C SER A 146 -0.69 -0.82 -24.91
N TRP A 147 -1.08 0.31 -25.50
CA TRP A 147 -0.76 1.63 -24.99
C TRP A 147 -1.80 2.05 -23.94
N SER A 148 -1.38 2.13 -22.67
CA SER A 148 -2.22 2.59 -21.59
C SER A 148 -1.79 3.97 -21.08
N VAL A 149 -2.60 4.54 -20.18
CA VAL A 149 -2.26 5.80 -19.51
C VAL A 149 -0.98 5.67 -18.66
N MET A 150 -0.62 4.46 -18.23
CA MET A 150 0.56 4.19 -17.42
C MET A 150 1.84 4.48 -18.21
N GLU A 151 1.98 3.90 -19.41
CA GLU A 151 3.11 4.20 -20.30
C GLU A 151 3.06 5.67 -20.76
N ALA A 152 1.87 6.20 -21.03
CA ALA A 152 1.71 7.58 -21.49
C ALA A 152 2.13 8.62 -20.45
N ASN A 153 1.84 8.38 -19.17
CA ASN A 153 2.30 9.23 -18.07
C ASN A 153 3.84 9.29 -18.02
N VAL A 154 4.50 8.14 -18.15
CA VAL A 154 5.98 8.05 -18.18
C VAL A 154 6.55 8.71 -19.44
N ALA A 155 5.91 8.53 -20.60
CA ALA A 155 6.31 9.16 -21.86
C ALA A 155 6.27 10.69 -21.76
N CYS A 156 5.17 11.25 -21.27
CA CYS A 156 5.02 12.68 -21.07
C CYS A 156 6.00 13.22 -20.03
N LEU A 157 6.28 12.47 -18.96
CA LEU A 157 7.30 12.83 -17.98
C LEU A 157 8.70 12.89 -18.61
N ASP A 158 9.01 11.99 -19.55
CA ASP A 158 10.27 12.00 -20.29
C ASP A 158 10.39 13.19 -21.26
N LEU A 159 9.27 13.58 -21.87
CA LEU A 159 9.15 14.77 -22.72
C LEU A 159 9.12 16.10 -21.94
N GLY A 160 9.14 16.06 -20.61
CA GLY A 160 9.23 17.23 -19.72
C GLY A 160 7.89 17.68 -19.10
N PHE A 161 6.78 17.00 -19.38
CA PHE A 161 5.46 17.30 -18.83
C PHE A 161 5.27 16.59 -17.48
N GLN A 162 5.52 17.32 -16.38
CA GLN A 162 5.51 16.77 -15.01
C GLN A 162 4.15 16.21 -14.55
N GLN A 163 3.05 16.61 -15.19
CA GLN A 163 1.68 16.19 -14.85
C GLN A 163 1.25 14.90 -15.59
N GLY A 164 2.12 14.36 -16.45
CA GLY A 164 1.85 13.16 -17.23
C GLY A 164 0.92 13.41 -18.42
N ALA A 165 0.23 12.34 -18.85
CA ALA A 165 -0.68 12.36 -19.98
C ALA A 165 -2.07 12.85 -19.57
N LEU A 166 -2.74 13.55 -20.49
CA LEU A 166 -4.15 13.91 -20.42
C LEU A 166 -5.01 12.84 -21.10
N ASP A 167 -4.59 12.36 -22.28
CA ASP A 167 -5.35 11.40 -23.08
C ASP A 167 -4.40 10.54 -23.92
N THR A 168 -4.83 9.31 -24.18
CA THR A 168 -4.14 8.31 -25.02
C THR A 168 -4.96 7.92 -26.25
N LYS A 169 -6.21 8.36 -26.35
CA LYS A 169 -7.18 7.92 -27.38
C LYS A 169 -7.53 9.01 -28.41
N ARG A 170 -6.94 10.21 -28.33
CA ARG A 170 -7.15 11.22 -29.37
C ARG A 170 -6.69 10.69 -30.73
N ARG A 171 -7.61 10.72 -31.71
CA ARG A 171 -7.26 10.48 -33.11
C ARG A 171 -6.59 11.73 -33.63
N PHE A 172 -5.32 11.61 -34.01
CA PHE A 172 -4.58 12.68 -34.65
C PHE A 172 -4.77 12.54 -36.17
N ASN A 173 -5.44 13.51 -36.79
CA ASN A 173 -5.61 13.55 -38.24
C ASN A 173 -4.36 14.22 -38.84
N PHE A 174 -3.48 13.42 -39.45
CA PHE A 174 -2.32 13.94 -40.16
C PHE A 174 -2.62 14.05 -41.67
N PRO A 175 -2.24 15.16 -42.33
CA PRO A 175 -2.53 15.40 -43.74
C PRO A 175 -1.73 14.50 -44.69
N GLU A 176 -0.57 14.00 -44.25
CA GLU A 176 0.17 12.93 -44.90
C GLU A 176 0.07 11.70 -43.99
N ASP A 177 -0.71 10.70 -44.42
CA ASP A 177 -0.70 9.39 -43.79
C ASP A 177 0.73 8.87 -43.94
N PRO A 178 1.53 8.76 -42.86
CA PRO A 178 2.90 8.31 -43.00
C PRO A 178 2.82 6.94 -43.67
N TYR A 179 3.50 6.80 -44.81
CA TYR A 179 3.55 5.58 -45.61
C TYR A 179 4.30 4.50 -44.81
N ILE A 180 3.69 4.01 -43.73
CA ILE A 180 4.29 3.08 -42.80
C ILE A 180 4.09 1.69 -43.41
N ASN A 181 4.99 1.36 -44.33
CA ASN A 181 5.21 -0.02 -44.78
C ASN A 181 5.83 -0.89 -43.67
N SER A 182 6.10 -0.34 -42.48
CA SER A 182 6.56 -1.11 -41.33
C SER A 182 5.38 -1.79 -40.63
N THR A 183 5.21 -3.08 -40.86
CA THR A 183 4.37 -3.97 -40.04
C THR A 183 4.97 -4.21 -38.64
N GLU A 184 6.04 -3.50 -38.30
CA GLU A 184 6.80 -3.66 -37.06
C GLU A 184 6.61 -2.41 -36.18
N CYS A 185 6.14 -2.64 -34.95
CA CYS A 185 6.02 -1.64 -33.90
C CYS A 185 6.55 -2.20 -32.57
N LEU A 186 6.85 -1.30 -31.63
CA LEU A 186 7.29 -1.64 -30.29
C LEU A 186 6.10 -1.78 -29.34
N HIS A 187 6.05 -2.89 -28.62
CA HIS A 187 5.17 -3.05 -27.48
C HIS A 187 5.92 -2.59 -26.23
N VAL A 188 5.32 -1.69 -25.46
CA VAL A 188 5.90 -1.11 -24.23
C VAL A 188 5.03 -1.51 -23.06
N HIS A 189 5.65 -1.88 -21.96
CA HIS A 189 4.96 -2.16 -20.71
C HIS A 189 5.69 -1.48 -19.55
N CYS A 190 4.99 -0.57 -18.87
CA CYS A 190 5.46 0.18 -17.70
C CYS A 190 4.60 -0.13 -16.47
N ARG A 191 5.12 0.11 -15.26
CA ARG A 191 4.33 0.14 -14.01
C ARG A 191 3.66 1.49 -13.77
N GLY A 192 4.09 2.55 -14.44
CA GLY A 192 3.52 3.90 -14.34
C GLY A 192 4.11 4.78 -13.24
N LEU A 193 5.25 4.40 -12.66
CA LEU A 193 6.01 5.22 -11.69
C LEU A 193 7.48 5.41 -12.12
N GLU A 194 7.83 4.92 -13.29
CA GLU A 194 9.11 5.13 -13.94
C GLU A 194 9.31 6.61 -14.27
N THR A 195 10.56 7.03 -14.34
CA THR A 195 10.95 8.43 -14.63
C THR A 195 11.31 8.66 -16.09
N SER A 196 11.60 7.59 -16.82
CA SER A 196 11.83 7.55 -18.27
C SER A 196 11.30 6.25 -18.85
N LEU A 197 10.87 6.28 -20.11
CA LEU A 197 10.49 5.07 -20.84
C LEU A 197 11.65 4.08 -20.96
N ALA A 198 12.90 4.52 -20.85
CA ALA A 198 14.07 3.64 -20.85
C ALA A 198 14.03 2.54 -19.77
N GLU A 199 13.29 2.75 -18.68
CA GLU A 199 13.12 1.77 -17.60
C GLU A 199 12.09 0.68 -17.93
N CYS A 200 11.23 0.91 -18.93
CA CYS A 200 10.15 0.01 -19.29
C CYS A 200 10.64 -1.12 -20.21
N THR A 201 9.84 -2.19 -20.26
CA THR A 201 10.14 -3.35 -21.12
C THR A 201 9.66 -3.07 -22.54
N PHE A 202 10.57 -3.22 -23.52
CA PHE A 202 10.26 -3.16 -24.94
C PHE A 202 10.34 -4.54 -25.58
N THR A 203 9.28 -4.94 -26.28
CA THR A 203 9.27 -6.15 -27.11
C THR A 203 8.91 -5.81 -28.55
N LYS A 204 9.52 -6.53 -29.50
CA LYS A 204 9.22 -6.35 -30.93
C LYS A 204 8.03 -7.22 -31.31
N ARG A 205 7.01 -6.65 -31.95
CA ARG A 205 5.85 -7.41 -32.44
C ARG A 205 5.55 -7.08 -33.90
N ARG A 206 5.31 -8.13 -34.70
CA ARG A 206 4.79 -7.99 -36.06
C ARG A 206 3.27 -7.94 -36.02
N THR A 207 2.68 -6.91 -36.60
CA THR A 207 1.23 -6.73 -36.65
C THR A 207 0.68 -7.14 -38.02
N THR A 208 -0.37 -7.97 -38.04
CA THR A 208 -1.01 -8.47 -39.27
C THR A 208 -1.98 -7.47 -39.93
N GLY A 209 -1.90 -6.18 -39.56
CA GLY A 209 -2.71 -5.09 -40.10
C GLY A 209 -2.36 -3.74 -39.44
N TYR A 210 -2.96 -2.65 -39.92
CA TYR A 210 -2.80 -1.30 -39.38
C TYR A 210 -3.45 -1.22 -37.97
N GLN A 211 -2.76 -1.70 -36.93
CA GLN A 211 -3.28 -1.77 -35.56
C GLN A 211 -3.36 -0.40 -34.86
N GLY A 212 -3.13 0.70 -35.58
CA GLY A 212 -3.04 2.04 -35.05
C GLY A 212 -1.74 2.23 -34.25
N LEU A 213 -1.09 3.37 -34.45
CA LEU A 213 0.07 3.75 -33.65
C LEU A 213 -0.39 4.39 -32.34
N ALA A 214 0.44 4.28 -31.31
CA ALA A 214 0.17 4.90 -30.02
C ALA A 214 0.26 6.43 -30.13
N GLY A 215 -0.87 7.08 -29.83
CA GLY A 215 -0.96 8.51 -29.68
C GLY A 215 -0.87 8.93 -28.21
N VAL A 216 -0.35 10.12 -27.95
CA VAL A 216 -0.40 10.73 -26.62
C VAL A 216 -0.69 12.22 -26.71
N ALA A 217 -1.51 12.72 -25.79
CA ALA A 217 -1.65 14.13 -25.51
C ALA A 217 -1.19 14.39 -24.07
N CYS A 218 -0.08 15.11 -23.92
CA CYS A 218 0.46 15.48 -22.62
C CYS A 218 -0.35 16.64 -22.00
N TYR A 219 -0.50 16.60 -20.67
CA TYR A 219 -1.30 17.58 -19.95
C TYR A 219 -0.65 18.97 -20.01
N THR A 220 -1.44 20.01 -20.28
CA THR A 220 -1.02 21.41 -20.29
C THR A 220 -2.06 22.28 -19.56
N GLN A 221 -1.65 23.36 -18.89
CA GLN A 221 -2.55 24.16 -18.04
C GLN A 221 -3.73 24.83 -18.78
N ASN A 222 -3.69 24.90 -20.11
CA ASN A 222 -4.76 25.46 -20.94
C ASN A 222 -5.81 24.43 -21.36
N THR A 223 -5.75 23.18 -20.87
CA THR A 223 -6.76 22.17 -21.19
C THR A 223 -8.00 22.38 -20.32
N ASP A 224 -9.02 23.01 -20.91
CA ASP A 224 -10.29 23.32 -20.28
C ASP A 224 -11.12 22.03 -20.11
N LEU A 225 -10.90 21.33 -18.99
CA LEU A 225 -11.81 20.29 -18.53
C LEU A 225 -12.89 20.96 -17.67
N SER A 226 -14.14 20.87 -18.13
CA SER A 226 -15.32 21.35 -17.40
C SER A 226 -15.30 20.86 -15.94
N ALA A 227 -15.32 21.80 -15.00
CA ALA A 227 -15.17 21.59 -13.56
C ALA A 227 -16.28 20.75 -12.89
N TYR A 228 -17.34 20.36 -13.61
CA TYR A 228 -18.52 19.74 -13.03
C TYR A 228 -18.42 18.21 -12.80
N GLU A 229 -17.46 17.51 -13.41
CA GLU A 229 -17.29 16.05 -13.27
C GLU A 229 -15.83 15.59 -13.15
N SER A 230 -14.95 16.50 -12.70
CA SER A 230 -13.50 16.26 -12.67
C SER A 230 -12.98 15.91 -11.28
N PHE A 231 -12.18 14.84 -11.18
CA PHE A 231 -11.33 14.54 -10.02
C PHE A 231 -10.00 15.28 -10.16
N GLN A 232 -9.54 15.94 -9.09
CA GLN A 232 -8.26 16.65 -9.06
C GLN A 232 -7.17 15.79 -8.40
N CYS A 233 -6.15 15.43 -9.17
CA CYS A 233 -4.94 14.77 -8.70
C CYS A 233 -4.09 15.68 -7.78
N VAL A 234 -3.20 15.11 -6.98
CA VAL A 234 -2.31 15.91 -6.10
C VAL A 234 -1.32 16.75 -6.90
N ASN A 235 -0.82 16.25 -8.04
CA ASN A 235 -0.02 17.01 -9.00
C ASN A 235 -0.77 18.12 -9.77
N GLY A 236 -2.06 18.32 -9.49
CA GLY A 236 -2.89 19.36 -10.09
C GLY A 236 -3.52 18.99 -11.45
N LYS A 237 -3.30 17.77 -11.96
CA LYS A 237 -4.02 17.27 -13.13
C LYS A 237 -5.50 17.04 -12.80
N TYR A 238 -6.37 17.31 -13.77
CA TYR A 238 -7.78 16.96 -13.70
C TYR A 238 -8.05 15.74 -14.58
N ILE A 239 -8.76 14.75 -14.04
CA ILE A 239 -9.22 13.56 -14.74
C ILE A 239 -10.74 13.41 -14.58
N SER A 240 -11.37 12.55 -15.37
CA SER A 240 -12.79 12.23 -15.16
C SER A 240 -13.00 11.55 -13.80
N GLN A 241 -14.08 11.87 -13.11
CA GLN A 241 -14.46 11.21 -11.85
C GLN A 241 -14.58 9.69 -11.98
N THR A 242 -14.90 9.18 -13.18
CA THR A 242 -14.99 7.73 -13.48
C THR A 242 -13.65 7.01 -13.57
N LYS A 243 -12.54 7.77 -13.62
CA LYS A 243 -11.17 7.24 -13.63
C LYS A 243 -10.54 7.24 -12.24
N ALA A 244 -11.23 7.78 -11.23
CA ALA A 244 -10.81 7.58 -9.84
C ALA A 244 -11.22 6.18 -9.37
N CYS A 245 -10.32 5.52 -8.65
CA CYS A 245 -10.53 4.20 -8.05
C CYS A 245 -10.78 3.10 -9.09
N ASP A 246 -10.20 3.17 -10.30
CA ASP A 246 -10.39 2.15 -11.33
C ASP A 246 -9.26 1.10 -11.41
N GLY A 247 -8.31 1.19 -10.47
CA GLY A 247 -7.11 0.37 -10.40
C GLY A 247 -5.97 0.87 -11.28
N VAL A 248 -6.16 1.96 -12.04
CA VAL A 248 -5.16 2.51 -12.96
C VAL A 248 -4.62 3.83 -12.42
N ASN A 249 -3.31 4.03 -12.53
CA ASN A 249 -2.68 5.29 -12.15
C ASN A 249 -2.86 6.32 -13.28
N ASP A 250 -4.06 6.88 -13.44
CA ASP A 250 -4.33 7.95 -14.41
C ASP A 250 -3.61 9.23 -14.00
N CYS A 251 -3.54 9.55 -12.70
CA CYS A 251 -2.87 10.76 -12.20
C CYS A 251 -1.35 10.78 -12.46
N GLY A 252 -0.69 9.62 -12.51
CA GLY A 252 0.77 9.49 -12.62
C GLY A 252 1.49 9.45 -11.26
N ASP A 253 0.85 9.92 -10.19
CA ASP A 253 1.37 9.93 -8.81
C ASP A 253 0.55 9.06 -7.83
N GLN A 254 -0.40 8.26 -8.35
CA GLN A 254 -1.37 7.40 -7.65
C GLN A 254 -2.44 8.12 -6.83
N SER A 255 -2.62 9.45 -6.97
CA SER A 255 -3.59 10.20 -6.14
C SER A 255 -5.04 9.71 -6.24
N ASP A 256 -5.42 9.22 -7.41
CA ASP A 256 -6.72 8.68 -7.79
C ASP A 256 -7.05 7.32 -7.15
N GLU A 257 -6.03 6.55 -6.77
CA GLU A 257 -6.18 5.15 -6.35
C GLU A 257 -6.01 4.92 -4.84
N LEU A 258 -5.67 5.95 -4.04
CA LEU A 258 -5.25 5.80 -2.64
C LEU A 258 -6.32 6.12 -1.58
N CYS A 259 -7.50 6.57 -2.02
CA CYS A 259 -8.57 7.03 -1.13
C CYS A 259 -9.93 6.41 -1.49
N CYS A 260 -9.94 5.09 -1.70
CA CYS A 260 -11.09 4.37 -2.25
C CYS A 260 -11.82 3.55 -1.17
N LYS A 261 -13.16 3.58 -1.20
CA LYS A 261 -14.06 2.71 -0.42
C LYS A 261 -14.52 1.48 -1.21
N GLY A 262 -14.46 1.59 -2.53
CA GLY A 262 -14.77 0.58 -3.52
C GLY A 262 -13.98 0.90 -4.78
N CYS A 263 -13.80 -0.08 -5.65
CA CYS A 263 -13.11 0.12 -6.92
C CYS A 263 -14.08 -0.05 -8.10
N GLN A 264 -13.82 0.69 -9.17
CA GLN A 264 -14.53 0.65 -10.43
C GLN A 264 -14.01 -0.51 -11.30
N GLY A 265 -14.91 -1.19 -12.01
CA GLY A 265 -14.56 -2.31 -12.88
C GLY A 265 -14.12 -3.55 -12.10
N ASP A 266 -13.16 -4.29 -12.65
CA ASP A 266 -12.68 -5.56 -12.08
C ASP A 266 -11.45 -5.41 -11.16
N SER A 267 -11.07 -4.17 -10.83
CA SER A 267 -9.90 -3.87 -10.00
C SER A 267 -10.05 -4.38 -8.55
N PHE A 268 -8.92 -4.60 -7.88
CA PHE A 268 -8.90 -5.18 -6.54
C PHE A 268 -8.82 -4.09 -5.47
N LEU A 269 -9.75 -4.13 -4.50
CA LEU A 269 -9.75 -3.24 -3.35
C LEU A 269 -8.94 -3.86 -2.19
N CYS A 270 -7.82 -3.24 -1.86
CA CYS A 270 -7.09 -3.52 -0.62
C CYS A 270 -7.92 -3.08 0.59
N LYS A 271 -7.81 -3.81 1.71
CA LYS A 271 -8.37 -3.36 3.01
C LYS A 271 -7.95 -1.94 3.41
N SER A 272 -6.77 -1.50 3.02
CA SER A 272 -6.27 -0.15 3.30
C SER A 272 -7.00 0.98 2.56
N GLY A 273 -7.99 0.66 1.72
CA GLY A 273 -8.72 1.62 0.89
C GLY A 273 -7.90 2.11 -0.29
N VAL A 274 -7.21 1.17 -0.95
CA VAL A 274 -6.37 1.38 -2.14
C VAL A 274 -6.87 0.44 -3.24
N CYS A 275 -7.01 0.95 -4.46
CA CYS A 275 -7.36 0.14 -5.63
C CYS A 275 -6.09 -0.22 -6.40
N ILE A 276 -5.96 -1.49 -6.78
CA ILE A 276 -4.84 -1.99 -7.59
C ILE A 276 -5.37 -2.74 -8.82
N PRO A 277 -4.57 -2.84 -9.90
CA PRO A 277 -4.96 -3.63 -11.06
C PRO A 277 -5.22 -5.10 -10.69
N SER A 278 -6.20 -5.74 -11.32
CA SER A 278 -6.57 -7.13 -11.01
C SER A 278 -5.43 -8.12 -11.23
N GLN A 279 -4.56 -7.84 -12.21
CA GLN A 279 -3.36 -8.63 -12.50
C GLN A 279 -2.27 -8.52 -11.42
N TYR A 280 -2.44 -7.64 -10.42
CA TYR A 280 -1.51 -7.55 -9.29
C TYR A 280 -1.87 -8.50 -8.16
N LYS A 281 -3.07 -9.09 -8.19
CA LYS A 281 -3.43 -10.16 -7.26
C LYS A 281 -2.63 -11.43 -7.58
N CYS A 282 -2.02 -12.03 -6.57
CA CYS A 282 -1.26 -13.28 -6.68
C CYS A 282 -0.10 -13.21 -7.69
N ASN A 283 0.57 -12.06 -7.78
CA ASN A 283 1.68 -11.83 -8.71
C ASN A 283 3.06 -12.04 -8.07
N GLY A 284 3.11 -12.42 -6.79
CA GLY A 284 4.34 -12.65 -6.01
C GLY A 284 4.96 -11.38 -5.39
N GLU A 285 4.37 -10.21 -5.60
CA GLU A 285 4.71 -8.94 -4.95
C GLU A 285 3.55 -8.48 -4.08
N VAL A 286 3.83 -8.15 -2.81
CA VAL A 286 2.82 -7.56 -1.94
C VAL A 286 2.66 -6.08 -2.30
N ASP A 287 1.54 -5.74 -2.93
CA ASP A 287 1.18 -4.39 -3.36
C ASP A 287 0.30 -3.69 -2.31
N CYS A 288 -0.62 -4.41 -1.66
CA CYS A 288 -1.43 -3.87 -0.56
C CYS A 288 -0.65 -3.87 0.76
N ILE A 289 -0.68 -2.77 1.55
CA ILE A 289 -0.02 -2.74 2.88
C ILE A 289 -0.57 -3.77 3.89
N SER A 290 -1.81 -4.22 3.66
CA SER A 290 -2.48 -5.29 4.41
C SER A 290 -2.06 -6.69 3.97
N GLY A 291 -1.46 -6.83 2.78
CA GLY A 291 -1.00 -8.09 2.20
C GLY A 291 -2.08 -9.07 1.76
N ASP A 292 -3.31 -8.57 1.57
CA ASP A 292 -4.50 -9.33 1.21
C ASP A 292 -4.56 -9.75 -0.28
N ASP A 293 -3.74 -9.13 -1.12
CA ASP A 293 -3.55 -9.44 -2.53
C ASP A 293 -2.76 -10.73 -2.80
N GLU A 294 -1.91 -11.14 -1.85
CA GLU A 294 -0.99 -12.28 -1.98
C GLU A 294 -1.35 -13.48 -1.07
N VAL A 295 -2.59 -13.52 -0.54
CA VAL A 295 -3.09 -14.63 0.29
C VAL A 295 -4.15 -15.45 -0.44
N GLY A 296 -4.14 -16.77 -0.24
CA GLY A 296 -5.15 -17.66 -0.82
C GLY A 296 -5.00 -17.87 -2.33
N CYS A 297 -3.78 -17.81 -2.85
CA CYS A 297 -3.47 -17.90 -4.29
C CYS A 297 -3.45 -19.34 -4.86
N GLU A 298 -4.18 -20.28 -4.25
CA GLU A 298 -4.26 -21.66 -4.76
C GLU A 298 -4.96 -21.66 -6.13
N GLY A 299 -4.22 -22.00 -7.20
CA GLY A 299 -4.75 -22.10 -8.57
C GLY A 299 -4.34 -20.98 -9.53
N PHE A 300 -3.61 -19.95 -9.08
CA PHE A 300 -3.02 -18.94 -9.95
C PHE A 300 -1.63 -19.43 -10.42
N ALA A 301 -1.59 -20.13 -11.55
CA ALA A 301 -0.33 -20.38 -12.25
C ALA A 301 -0.01 -19.16 -13.14
N PRO A 302 1.25 -18.70 -13.20
CA PRO A 302 1.62 -17.68 -14.18
C PRO A 302 1.33 -18.21 -15.58
N THR A 303 0.48 -17.52 -16.34
CA THR A 303 0.33 -17.76 -17.76
C THR A 303 1.66 -17.41 -18.42
N ALA A 304 2.38 -18.42 -18.91
CA ALA A 304 3.55 -18.21 -19.74
C ALA A 304 3.07 -17.53 -21.04
N GLU A 305 3.30 -16.24 -21.18
CA GLU A 305 3.10 -15.55 -22.45
C GLU A 305 4.22 -15.97 -23.43
N GLU A 306 3.81 -16.23 -24.68
CA GLU A 306 4.63 -16.76 -25.77
C GLU A 306 5.88 -15.91 -26.07
N GLU A 307 6.91 -16.59 -26.61
CA GLU A 307 8.22 -16.04 -27.00
C GLU A 307 8.09 -14.74 -27.81
N THR A 308 8.36 -13.62 -27.16
CA THR A 308 8.56 -12.31 -27.81
C THR A 308 10.04 -11.95 -27.73
N GLU A 309 10.58 -11.35 -28.79
CA GLU A 309 11.96 -10.85 -28.79
C GLU A 309 12.05 -9.65 -27.84
N ILE A 310 12.62 -9.89 -26.65
CA ILE A 310 12.82 -8.87 -25.61
C ILE A 310 14.02 -8.00 -26.02
N LEU A 311 13.77 -6.71 -26.24
CA LEU A 311 14.78 -5.74 -26.69
C LEU A 311 15.48 -5.04 -25.53
N THR A 312 14.79 -4.86 -24.39
CA THR A 312 15.36 -4.22 -23.20
C THR A 312 15.16 -5.10 -21.97
N ALA A 313 16.07 -4.99 -21.01
CA ALA A 313 15.91 -5.67 -19.72
C ALA A 313 14.73 -5.08 -18.95
N ASP A 314 13.92 -5.95 -18.33
CA ASP A 314 12.79 -5.54 -17.49
C ASP A 314 13.31 -5.01 -16.14
N MET A 315 13.39 -3.69 -15.99
CA MET A 315 13.85 -3.06 -14.76
C MET A 315 12.79 -3.10 -13.64
N ASN A 316 11.52 -3.37 -13.96
CA ASN A 316 10.49 -3.64 -12.97
C ASN A 316 10.70 -5.03 -12.32
N ALA A 317 11.16 -6.02 -13.07
CA ALA A 317 11.59 -7.31 -12.53
C ALA A 317 12.80 -7.16 -11.59
N GLU A 318 13.81 -6.37 -11.96
CA GLU A 318 14.95 -6.08 -11.08
C GLU A 318 14.51 -5.31 -9.82
N ARG A 319 13.57 -4.37 -9.94
CA ARG A 319 12.97 -3.69 -8.77
C ARG A 319 12.29 -4.69 -7.82
N LYS A 320 11.50 -5.64 -8.34
CA LYS A 320 10.89 -6.73 -7.53
C LYS A 320 11.96 -7.58 -6.85
N ARG A 321 13.04 -7.92 -7.55
CA ARG A 321 14.19 -8.64 -6.98
C ARG A 321 14.86 -7.84 -5.86
N ILE A 322 15.08 -6.53 -6.01
CA ILE A 322 15.67 -5.70 -4.95
C ILE A 322 14.74 -5.65 -3.73
N LYS A 323 13.41 -5.59 -3.91
CA LYS A 323 12.45 -5.67 -2.79
C LYS A 323 12.62 -6.95 -1.98
N SER A 324 12.84 -8.11 -2.64
CA SER A 324 13.00 -9.39 -1.94
C SER A 324 14.31 -9.50 -1.14
N LEU A 325 15.33 -8.72 -1.49
CA LEU A 325 16.60 -8.63 -0.77
C LEU A 325 16.55 -7.72 0.47
N LEU A 326 15.46 -6.97 0.68
CA LEU A 326 15.33 -6.11 1.85
C LEU A 326 15.19 -6.96 3.13
N PRO A 327 15.81 -6.53 4.25
CA PRO A 327 15.74 -7.26 5.51
C PRO A 327 14.30 -7.33 6.01
N LYS A 328 13.81 -8.55 6.23
CA LYS A 328 12.49 -8.78 6.84
C LYS A 328 12.61 -8.75 8.36
N LEU A 329 11.72 -7.99 9.01
CA LEU A 329 11.61 -7.96 10.46
C LEU A 329 10.92 -9.23 10.95
N SER A 330 11.50 -9.91 11.94
CA SER A 330 10.88 -11.08 12.58
C SER A 330 10.04 -10.63 13.79
N CYS A 331 8.75 -10.39 13.56
CA CYS A 331 7.78 -10.02 14.59
C CYS A 331 6.42 -10.64 14.32
N GLY A 332 5.56 -10.77 15.34
CA GLY A 332 4.18 -11.24 15.21
C GLY A 332 4.02 -12.71 14.79
N VAL A 333 5.12 -13.47 14.68
CA VAL A 333 5.10 -14.87 14.26
C VAL A 333 4.71 -15.78 15.43
N LYS A 334 3.77 -16.70 15.21
CA LYS A 334 3.52 -17.80 16.17
C LYS A 334 4.31 -19.02 15.72
N ASN A 335 4.97 -19.72 16.66
CA ASN A 335 5.44 -21.06 16.38
C ASN A 335 4.21 -21.97 16.21
N SER A 336 3.96 -22.43 14.99
CA SER A 336 2.78 -23.22 14.62
C SER A 336 2.78 -24.57 15.35
N ALA A 337 2.08 -24.65 16.47
CA ALA A 337 1.44 -25.89 16.92
C ALA A 337 -0.07 -25.73 16.71
N HIS A 338 -0.59 -26.31 15.64
CA HIS A 338 -2.02 -26.32 15.34
C HIS A 338 -2.80 -27.03 16.45
N ILE A 339 -3.42 -26.28 17.35
CA ILE A 339 -4.43 -26.82 18.28
C ILE A 339 -5.78 -26.24 17.89
N ARG A 340 -6.60 -27.03 17.18
CA ARG A 340 -8.02 -26.73 16.93
C ARG A 340 -8.74 -26.63 18.29
N ARG A 341 -9.44 -25.52 18.56
CA ARG A 341 -10.23 -25.35 19.80
C ARG A 341 -11.66 -24.87 19.51
N LYS A 342 -12.63 -25.50 20.19
CA LYS A 342 -14.07 -25.19 20.15
C LYS A 342 -14.42 -23.95 21.01
N ARG A 343 -15.52 -23.28 20.64
CA ARG A 343 -16.04 -22.01 21.17
C ARG A 343 -16.61 -22.15 22.60
N VAL A 344 -16.19 -21.29 23.53
CA VAL A 344 -16.83 -21.11 24.85
C VAL A 344 -16.81 -19.63 25.25
N VAL A 345 -17.90 -19.13 25.84
CA VAL A 345 -18.16 -17.73 26.22
C VAL A 345 -17.64 -17.46 27.64
N GLY A 346 -16.87 -16.38 27.85
CA GLY A 346 -16.27 -16.03 29.16
C GLY A 346 -14.74 -15.88 29.21
N GLY A 347 -14.08 -15.81 28.04
CA GLY A 347 -12.62 -15.76 27.88
C GLY A 347 -12.01 -17.17 27.87
N LYS A 348 -11.14 -17.44 26.88
CA LYS A 348 -10.46 -18.74 26.75
C LYS A 348 -9.20 -18.73 27.66
N PRO A 349 -8.90 -19.82 28.41
CA PRO A 349 -7.63 -19.90 29.12
C PRO A 349 -6.47 -19.92 28.11
N ALA A 350 -5.48 -19.03 28.29
CA ALA A 350 -4.27 -19.03 27.48
C ALA A 350 -3.35 -20.20 27.89
N HIS A 351 -2.61 -20.74 26.95
CA HIS A 351 -1.54 -21.72 27.21
C HIS A 351 -0.18 -21.08 27.00
N VAL A 352 0.88 -21.70 27.56
CA VAL A 352 2.25 -21.20 27.39
C VAL A 352 2.58 -21.19 25.90
N GLY A 353 2.98 -20.02 25.38
CA GLY A 353 3.28 -19.83 23.96
C GLY A 353 2.11 -19.34 23.09
N ASP A 354 0.87 -19.27 23.61
CA ASP A 354 -0.27 -18.72 22.84
C ASP A 354 -0.08 -17.22 22.52
N PHE A 355 0.57 -16.49 23.45
CA PHE A 355 0.87 -15.05 23.39
C PHE A 355 2.31 -14.77 23.84
N PRO A 356 3.31 -15.05 23.00
CA PRO A 356 4.72 -14.94 23.38
C PRO A 356 5.19 -13.50 23.63
N TRP A 357 4.43 -12.51 23.13
CA TRP A 357 4.63 -11.07 23.36
C TRP A 357 3.97 -10.54 24.64
N GLN A 358 3.15 -11.34 25.34
CA GLN A 358 2.41 -10.87 26.52
C GLN A 358 3.36 -10.61 27.70
N VAL A 359 3.24 -9.44 28.31
CA VAL A 359 4.02 -9.03 29.48
C VAL A 359 3.09 -8.66 30.64
N GLY A 360 3.48 -9.04 31.86
CA GLY A 360 2.85 -8.57 33.10
C GLY A 360 3.76 -7.57 33.80
N ILE A 361 3.25 -6.36 34.06
CA ILE A 361 3.94 -5.33 34.84
C ILE A 361 3.48 -5.46 36.28
N LYS A 362 4.42 -5.76 37.19
CA LYS A 362 4.14 -6.00 38.60
C LYS A 362 4.65 -4.85 39.46
N GLU A 363 3.81 -4.41 40.41
CA GLU A 363 4.20 -3.49 41.49
C GLU A 363 3.80 -4.15 42.82
N ALA A 364 4.77 -4.33 43.73
CA ALA A 364 4.57 -5.01 45.03
C ALA A 364 4.01 -6.44 44.91
N GLU A 365 2.80 -6.71 45.42
CA GLU A 365 2.24 -8.06 45.59
C GLU A 365 1.42 -8.58 44.39
N GLY A 366 1.21 -7.77 43.34
CA GLY A 366 0.37 -8.16 42.20
C GLY A 366 0.73 -7.51 40.88
N ILE A 367 0.25 -8.12 39.79
CA ILE A 367 0.32 -7.54 38.45
C ILE A 367 -0.63 -6.33 38.43
N THR A 368 -0.09 -5.16 38.17
CA THR A 368 -0.86 -3.91 38.11
C THR A 368 -1.40 -3.67 36.70
N CYS A 369 -0.58 -3.93 35.68
CA CYS A 369 -0.96 -3.70 34.28
C CYS A 369 -0.39 -4.73 33.32
N GLY A 370 -1.02 -4.82 32.15
CA GLY A 370 -0.47 -5.54 31.01
C GLY A 370 0.53 -4.68 30.23
N GLY A 371 1.45 -5.35 29.55
CA GLY A 371 2.31 -4.76 28.54
C GLY A 371 2.48 -5.72 27.36
N ILE A 372 3.10 -5.23 26.30
CA ILE A 372 3.42 -6.02 25.11
C ILE A 372 4.88 -5.81 24.72
N TYR A 373 5.59 -6.91 24.49
CA TYR A 373 6.97 -6.89 24.03
C TYR A 373 7.04 -6.53 22.54
N ILE A 374 7.84 -5.53 22.18
CA ILE A 374 7.93 -4.99 20.80
C ILE A 374 9.33 -5.14 20.16
N GLY A 375 10.29 -5.75 20.88
CA GLY A 375 11.64 -6.04 20.37
C GLY A 375 12.76 -5.33 21.14
N GLY A 376 13.96 -5.89 21.13
CA GLY A 376 15.10 -5.38 21.90
C GLY A 376 14.81 -5.31 23.41
N CYS A 377 15.16 -4.20 24.07
CA CYS A 377 14.82 -3.97 25.49
C CYS A 377 13.43 -3.36 25.71
N TRP A 378 12.54 -3.31 24.70
CA TRP A 378 11.37 -2.42 24.75
C TRP A 378 10.04 -3.12 24.97
N ILE A 379 9.27 -2.56 25.89
CA ILE A 379 7.89 -2.95 26.19
C ILE A 379 6.99 -1.74 26.03
N LEU A 380 5.87 -1.95 25.35
CA LEU A 380 4.81 -0.97 25.18
C LEU A 380 3.72 -1.20 26.23
N THR A 381 3.23 -0.12 26.83
CA THR A 381 2.12 -0.13 27.79
C THR A 381 1.36 1.20 27.77
N ALA A 382 0.29 1.32 28.56
CA ALA A 382 -0.46 2.56 28.70
C ALA A 382 0.23 3.53 29.68
N ALA A 383 0.07 4.83 29.48
CA ALA A 383 0.65 5.85 30.35
C ALA A 383 0.01 5.84 31.75
N HIS A 384 -1.31 5.66 31.83
CA HIS A 384 -2.04 5.65 33.11
C HIS A 384 -1.63 4.47 34.03
N CYS A 385 -0.97 3.45 33.48
CA CYS A 385 -0.52 2.26 34.19
C CYS A 385 0.80 2.45 34.97
N VAL A 386 1.61 3.43 34.58
CA VAL A 386 3.00 3.55 35.07
C VAL A 386 3.30 4.94 35.60
N ARG A 387 4.27 5.03 36.52
CA ARG A 387 4.76 6.30 37.07
C ARG A 387 6.27 6.32 37.11
N VAL A 388 6.88 7.36 36.54
CA VAL A 388 8.35 7.52 36.50
C VAL A 388 8.99 7.52 37.90
N SER A 389 8.31 8.10 38.90
CA SER A 389 8.78 8.11 40.30
C SER A 389 8.87 6.72 40.95
N LYS A 390 8.24 5.71 40.36
CA LYS A 390 8.23 4.33 40.87
C LYS A 390 9.04 3.36 40.02
N THR A 391 9.89 3.84 39.12
CA THR A 391 10.67 3.03 38.17
C THR A 391 11.34 1.81 38.83
N HIS A 392 12.01 1.98 39.97
CA HIS A 392 12.71 0.90 40.68
C HIS A 392 11.81 -0.16 41.33
N ARG A 393 10.49 0.06 41.38
CA ARG A 393 9.52 -0.88 41.99
C ARG A 393 8.85 -1.78 40.96
N TYR A 394 8.98 -1.49 39.67
CA TYR A 394 8.37 -2.28 38.62
C TYR A 394 9.23 -3.49 38.27
N GLN A 395 8.57 -4.64 38.19
CA GLN A 395 9.13 -5.89 37.69
C GLN A 395 8.37 -6.30 36.44
N ILE A 396 9.12 -6.75 35.44
CA ILE A 396 8.59 -7.22 34.17
C ILE A 396 8.57 -8.73 34.20
N TRP A 397 7.37 -9.31 34.18
CA TRP A 397 7.18 -10.74 34.19
C TRP A 397 6.83 -11.20 32.77
N THR A 398 7.48 -12.28 32.32
CA THR A 398 7.25 -12.88 30.99
C THR A 398 7.19 -14.41 31.07
N SER A 399 6.73 -15.04 29.98
CA SER A 399 6.65 -16.50 29.84
C SER A 399 5.83 -17.19 30.96
N PHE A 400 4.76 -16.55 31.44
CA PHE A 400 3.87 -17.08 32.47
C PHE A 400 2.39 -16.98 32.05
N VAL A 401 1.60 -17.95 32.51
CA VAL A 401 0.15 -18.02 32.27
C VAL A 401 -0.61 -17.86 33.59
N ASP A 402 -0.14 -18.51 34.65
CA ASP A 402 -0.68 -18.40 36.01
C ASP A 402 0.40 -17.79 36.92
N TRP A 403 0.04 -16.76 37.69
CA TRP A 403 0.97 -16.08 38.60
C TRP A 403 0.91 -16.59 40.04
N LEU A 404 -0.12 -17.36 40.42
CA LEU A 404 -0.19 -18.06 41.71
C LEU A 404 0.59 -19.38 41.70
N ARG A 405 0.63 -20.04 40.54
CA ARG A 405 1.44 -21.25 40.31
C ARG A 405 2.48 -20.98 39.22
N PRO A 406 3.56 -20.24 39.55
CA PRO A 406 4.55 -19.87 38.56
C PRO A 406 5.19 -21.12 37.95
N ASN A 407 5.10 -21.26 36.63
CA ASN A 407 5.81 -22.31 35.90
C ASN A 407 7.33 -22.15 36.12
N ARG A 408 8.12 -23.23 36.03
CA ARG A 408 9.60 -23.18 36.11
C ARG A 408 10.29 -22.28 35.05
N GLY A 409 9.54 -21.64 34.16
CA GLY A 409 10.02 -20.82 33.05
C GLY A 409 9.71 -19.32 33.14
N ILE A 410 9.23 -18.80 34.27
CA ILE A 410 9.03 -17.34 34.43
C ILE A 410 10.38 -16.63 34.37
N LYS A 411 10.43 -15.55 33.60
CA LYS A 411 11.55 -14.61 33.61
C LYS A 411 11.10 -13.28 34.18
N VAL A 412 11.95 -12.73 35.04
CA VAL A 412 11.71 -11.46 35.74
C VAL A 412 12.82 -10.51 35.36
N GLU A 413 12.46 -9.46 34.63
CA GLU A 413 13.35 -8.39 34.24
C GLU A 413 13.08 -7.12 35.05
N TRP A 414 14.10 -6.30 35.24
CA TRP A 414 13.99 -5.03 35.95
C TRP A 414 13.89 -3.86 34.97
N VAL A 415 13.18 -2.82 35.37
CA VAL A 415 13.04 -1.61 34.55
C VAL A 415 14.30 -0.73 34.67
N ASN A 416 14.80 -0.27 33.52
CA ASN A 416 15.86 0.73 33.40
C ASN A 416 15.27 2.15 33.45
N ARG A 417 14.34 2.45 32.54
CA ARG A 417 13.61 3.73 32.48
C ARG A 417 12.20 3.56 31.93
N ILE A 418 11.37 4.56 32.22
CA ILE A 418 9.99 4.69 31.73
C ILE A 418 9.88 6.02 30.99
N ILE A 419 9.33 5.99 29.78
CA ILE A 419 9.07 7.15 28.94
C ILE A 419 7.57 7.27 28.75
N ILE A 420 6.96 8.29 29.35
CA ILE A 420 5.54 8.61 29.17
C ILE A 420 5.44 9.66 28.07
N HIS A 421 4.44 9.54 27.19
CA HIS A 421 4.23 10.51 26.13
C HIS A 421 4.04 11.93 26.68
N GLU A 422 4.78 12.89 26.11
CA GLU A 422 4.86 14.28 26.60
C GLU A 422 3.51 14.99 26.68
N LYS A 423 2.61 14.67 25.74
CA LYS A 423 1.26 15.22 25.65
C LYS A 423 0.19 14.33 26.28
N TYR A 424 0.56 13.41 27.17
CA TYR A 424 -0.41 12.59 27.89
C TYR A 424 -1.32 13.47 28.76
N ASN A 425 -2.63 13.31 28.59
CA ASN A 425 -3.63 14.03 29.38
C ASN A 425 -4.46 13.04 30.20
N ALA A 426 -4.31 13.10 31.54
CA ALA A 426 -5.01 12.19 32.45
C ALA A 426 -6.54 12.40 32.51
N SER A 427 -7.05 13.56 32.11
CA SER A 427 -8.49 13.85 32.09
C SER A 427 -9.17 13.33 30.83
N THR A 428 -8.52 13.49 29.67
CA THR A 428 -9.09 13.08 28.37
C THR A 428 -8.57 11.74 27.88
N TYR A 429 -7.54 11.17 28.52
CA TYR A 429 -6.82 9.97 28.09
C TYR A 429 -6.17 10.07 26.70
N GLN A 430 -6.02 11.28 26.17
CA GLN A 430 -5.27 11.49 24.93
C GLN A 430 -3.79 11.15 25.15
N ASN A 431 -3.19 10.49 24.15
CA ASN A 431 -1.80 10.03 24.17
C ASN A 431 -1.47 9.14 25.37
N ASP A 432 -2.39 8.24 25.75
CA ASP A 432 -2.22 7.28 26.84
C ASP A 432 -1.29 6.12 26.45
N ILE A 433 -0.02 6.45 26.21
CA ILE A 433 1.01 5.54 25.72
C ILE A 433 2.32 5.77 26.48
N ALA A 434 3.00 4.69 26.84
CA ALA A 434 4.30 4.72 27.51
C ALA A 434 5.19 3.56 27.05
N LEU A 435 6.50 3.82 27.05
CA LEU A 435 7.53 2.83 26.79
C LEU A 435 8.28 2.52 28.08
N ILE A 436 8.57 1.23 28.29
CA ILE A 436 9.43 0.73 29.34
C ILE A 436 10.67 0.14 28.68
N GLU A 437 11.85 0.62 29.08
CA GLU A 437 13.12 0.02 28.72
C GLU A 437 13.57 -0.91 29.84
N MET A 438 13.82 -2.18 29.52
CA MET A 438 14.37 -3.17 30.44
C MET A 438 15.86 -2.93 30.69
N LYS A 439 16.36 -3.34 31.85
CA LYS A 439 17.81 -3.37 32.12
C LYS A 439 18.46 -4.46 31.26
N GLY A 440 19.32 -4.06 30.33
CA GLY A 440 20.17 -5.01 29.60
C GLY A 440 21.18 -5.70 30.52
N TYR A 441 21.54 -6.93 30.19
CA TYR A 441 22.60 -7.66 30.90
C TYR A 441 23.98 -7.16 30.43
N PRO A 442 24.91 -6.82 31.34
CA PRO A 442 26.24 -6.30 30.96
C PRO A 442 27.07 -7.23 30.08
N THR A 443 26.75 -8.52 30.08
CA THR A 443 27.48 -9.60 29.39
C THR A 443 26.87 -10.00 28.04
N GLU A 444 25.67 -9.53 27.70
CA GLU A 444 25.01 -9.81 26.42
C GLU A 444 24.95 -8.54 25.58
N ARG A 445 25.41 -8.61 24.33
CA ARG A 445 25.34 -7.47 23.38
C ARG A 445 23.91 -7.16 22.96
N ASP A 446 23.05 -8.18 22.95
CA ASP A 446 21.67 -8.10 22.50
C ASP A 446 20.74 -8.31 23.69
N CYS A 447 19.91 -7.31 23.95
CA CYS A 447 18.87 -7.38 24.96
C CYS A 447 17.64 -8.00 24.30
N GLU A 448 17.53 -9.32 24.35
CA GLU A 448 16.37 -10.04 23.83
C GLU A 448 15.71 -10.87 24.93
N LEU A 449 14.37 -10.86 24.96
CA LEU A 449 13.63 -11.70 25.90
C LEU A 449 13.63 -13.17 25.42
N PRO A 450 14.23 -14.10 26.17
CA PRO A 450 14.29 -15.49 25.75
C PRO A 450 12.88 -16.10 25.73
N LYS A 451 12.57 -16.86 24.66
CA LYS A 451 11.25 -17.50 24.43
C LYS A 451 10.08 -16.53 24.26
N SER A 452 10.35 -15.24 24.06
CA SER A 452 9.38 -14.24 23.66
C SER A 452 9.59 -13.85 22.20
N ILE A 453 8.49 -13.67 21.48
CA ILE A 453 8.48 -13.17 20.11
C ILE A 453 7.87 -11.78 20.17
N PRO A 454 8.52 -10.74 19.61
CA PRO A 454 7.98 -9.39 19.67
C PRO A 454 6.72 -9.26 18.81
N ALA A 455 5.76 -8.47 19.26
CA ALA A 455 4.65 -8.04 18.42
C ALA A 455 5.12 -6.96 17.43
N CYS A 456 4.63 -7.00 16.19
CA CYS A 456 4.92 -5.96 15.22
C CYS A 456 4.25 -4.65 15.62
N VAL A 457 4.95 -3.52 15.43
CA VAL A 457 4.40 -2.19 15.62
C VAL A 457 3.77 -1.71 14.31
N PRO A 458 2.48 -1.30 14.30
CA PRO A 458 1.84 -0.79 13.09
C PRO A 458 2.45 0.55 12.69
N TRP A 459 2.86 0.70 11.43
CA TRP A 459 3.40 1.96 10.89
C TRP A 459 2.34 2.81 10.18
N SER A 460 1.14 2.28 9.96
CA SER A 460 0.03 2.96 9.29
C SER A 460 -1.30 2.71 10.02
N PRO A 461 -2.16 3.73 10.14
CA PRO A 461 -3.51 3.57 10.70
C PRO A 461 -4.45 2.79 9.77
N TYR A 462 -4.06 2.54 8.52
CA TYR A 462 -4.90 1.85 7.53
C TYR A 462 -4.62 0.33 7.45
N LEU A 463 -3.71 -0.20 8.29
CA LEU A 463 -3.37 -1.63 8.31
C LEU A 463 -4.55 -2.52 8.74
N PHE A 464 -5.41 -2.00 9.61
CA PHE A 464 -6.60 -2.67 10.12
C PHE A 464 -7.80 -1.75 9.94
N GLN A 465 -8.94 -2.30 9.57
CA GLN A 465 -10.17 -1.56 9.31
C GLN A 465 -11.30 -1.97 10.26
N PRO A 466 -12.37 -1.16 10.37
CA PRO A 466 -13.56 -1.56 11.09
C PRO A 466 -14.07 -2.95 10.64
N ASN A 467 -14.58 -3.71 11.62
CA ASN A 467 -14.98 -5.11 11.52
C ASN A 467 -13.85 -6.14 11.44
N ASP A 468 -12.58 -5.73 11.36
CA ASP A 468 -11.48 -6.67 11.54
C ASP A 468 -11.50 -7.25 12.96
N ARG A 469 -11.17 -8.55 13.04
CA ARG A 469 -11.16 -9.32 14.30
C ARG A 469 -9.81 -9.15 14.98
N CYS A 470 -9.83 -8.68 16.21
CA CYS A 470 -8.65 -8.53 17.07
C CYS A 470 -8.73 -9.45 18.30
N ILE A 471 -7.61 -9.61 19.00
CA ILE A 471 -7.51 -10.40 20.22
C ILE A 471 -7.05 -9.50 21.35
N VAL A 472 -7.75 -9.56 22.49
CA VAL A 472 -7.37 -8.88 23.74
C VAL A 472 -7.01 -9.93 24.78
N SER A 473 -5.87 -9.76 25.44
CA SER A 473 -5.37 -10.64 26.50
C SER A 473 -5.02 -9.86 27.77
N GLY A 474 -5.34 -10.43 28.94
CA GLY A 474 -5.04 -9.78 30.21
C GLY A 474 -5.52 -10.56 31.44
N TRP A 475 -5.14 -10.06 32.62
CA TRP A 475 -5.50 -10.61 33.95
C TRP A 475 -6.60 -9.79 34.62
N GLY A 476 -7.56 -9.29 33.83
CA GLY A 476 -8.66 -8.44 34.28
C GLY A 476 -9.63 -9.13 35.25
N ARG A 477 -10.75 -8.49 35.55
CA ARG A 477 -11.77 -9.03 36.47
C ARG A 477 -12.80 -9.87 35.72
N GLU A 478 -13.24 -10.97 36.33
CA GLU A 478 -14.33 -11.79 35.83
C GLU A 478 -15.71 -11.20 36.13
N LYS A 479 -16.77 -11.76 35.51
CA LYS A 479 -18.16 -11.47 35.91
C LYS A 479 -18.32 -11.73 37.41
N GLY A 480 -18.71 -10.70 38.16
CA GLY A 480 -18.78 -10.76 39.64
C GLY A 480 -17.59 -10.13 40.38
N ASN A 481 -16.70 -9.41 39.68
CA ASN A 481 -15.60 -8.63 40.27
C ASN A 481 -14.50 -9.48 40.94
N GLN A 482 -14.46 -10.79 40.68
CA GLN A 482 -13.40 -11.68 41.17
C GLN A 482 -12.08 -11.44 40.42
N LYS A 483 -10.97 -11.38 41.17
CA LYS A 483 -9.62 -11.27 40.61
C LYS A 483 -9.27 -12.56 39.87
N VAL A 484 -8.81 -12.44 38.62
CA VAL A 484 -8.41 -13.58 37.81
C VAL A 484 -6.90 -13.77 37.93
N PHE A 485 -6.48 -14.99 38.28
CA PHE A 485 -5.07 -15.33 38.51
C PHE A 485 -4.39 -16.00 37.30
N SER A 486 -5.17 -16.37 36.29
CA SER A 486 -4.71 -16.98 35.04
C SER A 486 -4.95 -16.03 33.85
N LEU A 487 -4.01 -15.98 32.91
CA LEU A 487 -4.12 -15.15 31.70
C LEU A 487 -5.31 -15.61 30.86
N LYS A 488 -6.24 -14.69 30.61
CA LYS A 488 -7.37 -14.89 29.71
C LYS A 488 -7.21 -14.08 28.45
N TRP A 489 -7.89 -14.53 27.41
CA TRP A 489 -8.02 -13.78 26.17
C TRP A 489 -9.41 -13.90 25.58
N GLY A 490 -9.80 -12.90 24.78
CA GLY A 490 -11.06 -12.81 24.07
C GLY A 490 -10.87 -12.23 22.67
N GLU A 491 -11.85 -12.49 21.81
CA GLU A 491 -11.91 -11.91 20.46
C GLU A 491 -12.85 -10.71 20.50
N VAL A 492 -12.43 -9.62 19.85
CA VAL A 492 -13.17 -8.36 19.74
C VAL A 492 -13.11 -7.90 18.28
N ASN A 493 -14.04 -7.05 17.85
CA ASN A 493 -14.09 -6.56 16.48
C ASN A 493 -13.97 -5.05 16.50
N LEU A 494 -13.11 -4.48 15.65
CA LEU A 494 -13.00 -3.03 15.54
C LEU A 494 -14.35 -2.42 15.14
N ILE A 495 -14.74 -1.32 15.79
CA ILE A 495 -16.06 -0.70 15.61
C ILE A 495 -15.89 0.64 14.88
N SER A 496 -16.62 0.83 13.79
CA SER A 496 -16.66 2.12 13.11
C SER A 496 -17.49 3.15 13.89
N ASN A 497 -17.11 4.42 13.77
CA ASN A 497 -17.86 5.57 14.30
C ASN A 497 -18.11 5.51 15.82
N CYS A 498 -17.04 5.31 16.60
CA CYS A 498 -17.07 5.32 18.06
C CYS A 498 -17.69 6.58 18.69
N SER A 499 -17.64 7.71 17.99
CA SER A 499 -18.24 8.98 18.44
C SER A 499 -19.74 8.85 18.72
N LYS A 500 -20.41 7.86 18.13
CA LYS A 500 -21.82 7.53 18.44
C LYS A 500 -22.01 7.00 19.86
N PHE A 501 -21.04 6.25 20.39
CA PHE A 501 -21.10 5.68 21.74
C PHE A 501 -20.48 6.61 22.78
N TYR A 502 -19.44 7.37 22.38
CA TYR A 502 -18.67 8.24 23.27
C TYR A 502 -18.53 9.67 22.71
N PRO A 503 -19.61 10.47 22.67
CA PRO A 503 -19.56 11.84 22.16
C PRO A 503 -18.56 12.69 22.95
N ASN A 504 -17.72 13.45 22.24
CA ASN A 504 -16.70 14.35 22.81
C ASN A 504 -15.67 13.69 23.75
N ARG A 505 -15.62 12.35 23.79
CA ARG A 505 -14.67 11.57 24.58
C ARG A 505 -13.79 10.66 23.72
N PHE A 506 -14.18 10.44 22.47
CA PHE A 506 -13.41 9.71 21.48
C PHE A 506 -12.71 10.67 20.52
N TYR A 507 -11.42 10.44 20.29
CA TYR A 507 -10.60 11.23 19.38
C TYR A 507 -10.08 10.33 18.25
N GLU A 508 -10.54 10.56 17.02
CA GLU A 508 -10.35 9.65 15.87
C GLU A 508 -8.90 9.42 15.46
N LYS A 509 -7.97 10.29 15.86
CA LYS A 509 -6.54 10.16 15.53
C LYS A 509 -5.77 9.40 16.61
N GLU A 510 -6.20 9.49 17.87
CA GLU A 510 -5.48 8.97 19.04
C GLU A 510 -6.10 7.69 19.62
N MET A 511 -7.35 7.36 19.28
CA MET A 511 -8.11 6.28 19.91
C MET A 511 -8.76 5.36 18.86
N GLU A 512 -8.96 4.11 19.24
CA GLU A 512 -9.68 3.08 18.47
C GLU A 512 -10.60 2.28 19.40
N CYS A 513 -11.77 1.82 18.93
CA CYS A 513 -12.67 0.97 19.74
C CYS A 513 -12.86 -0.42 19.16
N ALA A 514 -13.09 -1.38 20.05
CA ALA A 514 -13.33 -2.79 19.74
C ALA A 514 -14.35 -3.45 20.67
#